data_AF-A0AAE2W293-F1
#
_entry.id   AF-A0AAE2W293-F1
#
_cell.length_a   1.000
_cell.length_b   1.000
_cell.length_c   1.000
_cell.angle_alpha   90.00
_cell.angle_beta   90.00
_cell.angle_gamma   90.00
#
_symmetry.space_group_name_H-M   'P 1'
#
loop_
_entity.id
_entity.type
_entity.pdbx_description
1 polymer ?
#
loop_
_entity_poly.entity_id
_entity_poly.type
_entity_poly.pdbx_seq_one_letter_code
_entity_poly.pdbx_strand_id
1 'polypeptide(L)'
;MATVWTVPDDITLVLLAAPGIRDFLTNDEGRGVVSDPKVRLAEFAAVVGALADNAGRTFSSVRDAAEVLFEGPAVGGVAVSDALRLAVMRVITAEPRERKPAPNPLSPRVVENLGLYVYALRDPRDRSIFYVGAGRGNKIYSHDWDALGEAGTLDSEAVGDPDRDEARAAWIQRIRDIYAAGHSVDHIVLRHRIETAHDAAAEAREAVHVVTDALRLLERRSTRPVLTNLAGEPADLERRAMSVEELAVQYSALPAPELPVPGALVRVPAAADPSLSAEDVYEAARGPWRAGAAARNVADLPVIVFADNIVRAVFRARSWNQVGAVADQQFRFTGERDVELESALVGTRVTPDRAGLKVWPAHGWVQRLTMARPHGR
;
A
#
# COMPACT_ATOMS: atom_id res chain seq x y z
N MET A 1 11.24 -25.55 5.75
CA MET A 1 9.96 -25.17 6.40
C MET A 1 10.29 -24.73 7.82
N ALA A 2 10.00 -23.49 8.16
CA ALA A 2 10.08 -23.02 9.53
C ALA A 2 8.69 -23.18 10.18
N THR A 3 8.65 -23.70 11.40
CA THR A 3 7.41 -23.72 12.18
C THR A 3 7.20 -22.35 12.78
N VAL A 4 6.05 -21.74 12.53
CA VAL A 4 5.74 -20.38 13.01
C VAL A 4 4.45 -20.37 13.81
N TRP A 5 4.42 -19.60 14.90
CA TRP A 5 3.24 -19.44 15.74
C TRP A 5 2.56 -18.14 15.35
N THR A 6 1.40 -18.23 14.71
CA THR A 6 0.62 -17.06 14.31
C THR A 6 -0.53 -16.89 15.28
N VAL A 7 -0.79 -15.65 15.71
CA VAL A 7 -2.02 -15.31 16.42
C VAL A 7 -3.10 -15.00 15.37
N PRO A 8 -4.16 -15.81 15.22
CA PRO A 8 -5.27 -15.53 14.32
C PRO A 8 -5.89 -14.13 14.53
N ASP A 9 -6.39 -13.51 13.46
CA ASP A 9 -7.11 -12.24 13.56
C ASP A 9 -8.42 -12.37 14.37
N ASP A 10 -9.01 -13.57 14.40
CA ASP A 10 -10.22 -13.91 15.15
C ASP A 10 -9.92 -14.68 16.46
N ILE A 11 -8.69 -14.55 17.00
CA ILE A 11 -8.16 -15.35 18.12
C ILE A 11 -9.12 -15.47 19.33
N THR A 12 -9.90 -14.44 19.64
CA THR A 12 -10.84 -14.48 20.77
C THR A 12 -11.93 -15.56 20.57
N LEU A 13 -12.45 -15.70 19.35
CA LEU A 13 -13.44 -16.72 19.01
C LEU A 13 -12.80 -18.11 19.00
N VAL A 14 -11.59 -18.22 18.44
CA VAL A 14 -10.84 -19.48 18.36
C VAL A 14 -10.50 -20.00 19.77
N LEU A 15 -10.07 -19.14 20.69
CA LEU A 15 -9.79 -19.50 22.08
C LEU A 15 -11.02 -20.02 22.80
N LEU A 16 -12.16 -19.31 22.73
CA LEU A 16 -13.39 -19.74 23.40
C LEU A 16 -13.95 -21.04 22.82
N ALA A 17 -13.60 -21.40 21.59
CA ALA A 17 -13.93 -22.68 20.98
C ALA A 17 -12.99 -23.82 21.43
N ALA A 18 -11.78 -23.51 21.90
CA ALA A 18 -10.76 -24.50 22.23
C ALA A 18 -11.12 -25.29 23.50
N PRO A 19 -11.13 -26.64 23.47
CA PRO A 19 -11.47 -27.47 24.62
C PRO A 19 -10.63 -27.16 25.86
N GLY A 20 -9.31 -26.97 25.70
CA GLY A 20 -8.42 -26.67 26.81
C GLY A 20 -8.70 -25.32 27.50
N ILE A 21 -9.24 -24.33 26.77
CA ILE A 21 -9.65 -23.04 27.34
C ILE A 21 -10.99 -23.17 28.05
N ARG A 22 -11.95 -23.90 27.47
CA ARG A 22 -13.22 -24.20 28.13
C ARG A 22 -12.99 -24.92 29.45
N ASP A 23 -12.18 -25.97 29.43
CA ASP A 23 -11.80 -26.73 30.62
C ASP A 23 -11.10 -25.85 31.67
N PHE A 24 -10.21 -24.94 31.24
CA PHE A 24 -9.58 -23.99 32.16
C PHE A 24 -10.60 -23.07 32.86
N LEU A 25 -11.61 -22.59 32.13
CA LEU A 25 -12.62 -21.69 32.67
C LEU A 25 -13.62 -22.43 33.58
N THR A 26 -14.02 -23.66 33.22
CA THR A 26 -15.16 -24.35 33.85
C THR A 26 -14.79 -25.41 34.88
N ASN A 27 -13.59 -26.01 34.83
CA ASN A 27 -13.29 -27.21 35.60
C ASN A 27 -12.52 -26.90 36.90
N ASP A 28 -13.18 -27.08 38.05
CA ASP A 28 -12.58 -26.95 39.40
C ASP A 28 -11.99 -28.28 39.92
N GLU A 29 -12.26 -29.40 39.26
CA GLU A 29 -11.87 -30.72 39.74
C GLU A 29 -10.35 -30.94 39.69
N GLY A 30 -9.75 -31.19 40.87
CA GLY A 30 -8.35 -31.61 41.02
C GLY A 30 -7.33 -30.51 41.35
N ARG A 31 -7.74 -29.24 41.52
CA ARG A 31 -6.81 -28.11 41.74
C ARG A 31 -6.65 -27.65 43.20
N GLY A 32 -7.36 -28.28 44.14
CA GLY A 32 -7.36 -27.90 45.55
C GLY A 32 -7.95 -26.50 45.80
N VAL A 33 -7.77 -25.97 47.01
CA VAL A 33 -8.36 -24.72 47.56
C VAL A 33 -7.94 -23.44 46.79
N VAL A 34 -7.14 -23.53 45.72
CA VAL A 34 -6.38 -22.41 45.14
C VAL A 34 -6.99 -21.84 43.83
N SER A 35 -8.12 -22.35 43.35
CA SER A 35 -8.67 -21.96 42.04
C SER A 35 -9.90 -21.04 42.18
N ASP A 36 -9.70 -19.76 42.56
CA ASP A 36 -10.80 -18.77 42.54
C ASP A 36 -11.22 -18.46 41.08
N PRO A 37 -12.50 -18.65 40.71
CA PRO A 37 -13.00 -18.32 39.38
C PRO A 37 -12.71 -16.88 38.93
N LYS A 38 -12.65 -15.92 39.86
CA LYS A 38 -12.30 -14.52 39.56
C LYS A 38 -10.85 -14.39 39.13
N VAL A 39 -9.94 -15.15 39.73
CA VAL A 39 -8.53 -15.17 39.36
C VAL A 39 -8.36 -15.78 37.98
N ARG A 40 -9.05 -16.89 37.68
CA ARG A 40 -9.03 -17.50 36.34
C ARG A 40 -9.57 -16.58 35.25
N LEU A 41 -10.66 -15.87 35.54
CA LEU A 41 -11.23 -14.90 34.62
C LEU A 41 -10.28 -13.72 34.39
N ALA A 42 -9.58 -13.25 35.43
CA ALA A 42 -8.58 -12.20 35.32
C ALA A 42 -7.36 -12.64 34.50
N GLU A 43 -6.84 -13.85 34.73
CA GLU A 43 -5.79 -14.46 33.90
C GLU A 43 -6.21 -14.54 32.43
N PHE A 44 -7.41 -15.07 32.16
CA PHE A 44 -7.93 -15.21 30.81
C PHE A 44 -8.13 -13.85 30.13
N ALA A 45 -8.70 -12.87 30.83
CA ALA A 45 -8.92 -11.53 30.30
C ALA A 45 -7.60 -10.83 29.94
N ALA A 46 -6.58 -10.96 30.79
CA ALA A 46 -5.25 -10.40 30.53
C ALA A 46 -4.62 -11.02 29.28
N VAL A 47 -4.69 -12.35 29.14
CA VAL A 47 -4.16 -13.06 27.98
C VAL A 47 -4.93 -12.76 26.70
N VAL A 48 -6.26 -12.63 26.76
CA VAL A 48 -7.07 -12.22 25.60
C VAL A 48 -6.72 -10.80 25.15
N GLY A 49 -6.50 -9.88 26.08
CA GLY A 49 -6.03 -8.52 25.77
C GLY A 49 -4.67 -8.55 25.04
N ALA A 50 -3.70 -9.28 25.59
CA ALA A 50 -2.38 -9.45 24.98
C ALA A 50 -2.47 -10.09 23.58
N LEU A 51 -3.33 -11.09 23.39
CA LEU A 51 -3.53 -11.75 22.09
C LEU A 51 -4.23 -10.83 21.08
N ALA A 52 -5.20 -10.02 21.51
CA ALA A 52 -5.87 -9.06 20.64
C ALA A 52 -4.90 -7.97 20.15
N ASP A 53 -4.01 -7.49 21.02
CA ASP A 53 -2.98 -6.51 20.66
C ASP A 53 -1.92 -7.08 19.70
N ASN A 54 -1.78 -8.41 19.67
CA ASN A 54 -0.87 -9.15 18.80
C ASN A 54 -1.59 -9.95 17.71
N ALA A 55 -2.86 -9.66 17.41
CA ALA A 55 -3.60 -10.32 16.33
C ALA A 55 -2.88 -10.14 14.97
N GLY A 56 -2.75 -11.23 14.22
CA GLY A 56 -1.99 -11.30 12.96
C GLY A 56 -0.47 -11.42 13.14
N ARG A 57 0.07 -11.20 14.34
CA ARG A 57 1.50 -11.30 14.60
C ARG A 57 1.96 -12.76 14.52
N THR A 58 3.16 -12.94 13.95
CA THR A 58 3.79 -14.26 13.80
C THR A 58 5.12 -14.30 14.53
N PHE A 59 5.33 -15.36 15.32
CA PHE A 59 6.54 -15.62 16.09
C PHE A 59 7.34 -16.77 15.48
N SER A 60 8.66 -16.63 15.47
CA SER A 60 9.62 -17.62 14.95
C SER A 60 10.03 -18.66 16.00
N SER A 61 9.70 -18.44 17.28
CA SER A 61 9.95 -19.39 18.36
C SER A 61 8.83 -19.40 19.40
N VAL A 62 8.66 -20.54 20.08
CA VAL A 62 7.77 -20.69 21.25
C VAL A 62 8.16 -19.72 22.36
N ARG A 63 9.46 -19.49 22.54
CA ARG A 63 10.00 -18.64 23.60
C ARG A 63 9.59 -17.18 23.40
N ASP A 64 9.77 -16.64 22.19
CA ASP A 64 9.42 -15.25 21.89
C ASP A 64 7.91 -15.02 21.97
N ALA A 65 7.13 -16.00 21.49
CA ALA A 65 5.68 -15.98 21.67
C ALA A 65 5.31 -15.95 23.15
N ALA A 66 5.94 -16.79 23.98
CA ALA A 66 5.63 -16.86 25.40
C ALA A 66 6.00 -15.58 26.16
N GLU A 67 7.16 -15.00 25.87
CA GLU A 67 7.63 -13.75 26.49
C GLU A 67 6.70 -12.58 26.16
N VAL A 68 6.27 -12.45 24.90
CA VAL A 68 5.37 -11.37 24.47
C VAL A 68 3.93 -11.56 24.96
N LEU A 69 3.42 -12.79 24.94
CA LEU A 69 2.01 -13.07 25.19
C LEU A 69 1.67 -13.28 26.67
N PHE A 70 2.64 -13.69 27.50
CA PHE A 70 2.37 -14.11 28.88
C PHE A 70 3.24 -13.44 29.95
N GLU A 71 4.17 -12.56 29.57
CA GLU A 71 5.08 -11.90 30.52
C GLU A 71 4.99 -10.37 30.46
N GLY A 72 5.35 -9.70 31.58
CA GLY A 72 5.56 -8.25 31.63
C GLY A 72 4.28 -7.38 31.58
N PRO A 73 4.36 -6.17 30.95
CA PRO A 73 3.25 -5.21 30.87
C PRO A 73 2.07 -5.69 30.00
N ALA A 74 2.30 -6.64 29.09
CA ALA A 74 1.29 -7.13 28.14
C ALA A 74 0.08 -7.79 28.83
N VAL A 75 0.31 -8.41 30.00
CA VAL A 75 -0.73 -9.01 30.85
C VAL A 75 -1.02 -8.17 32.10
N GLY A 76 -0.59 -6.90 32.14
CA GLY A 76 -0.86 -5.98 33.24
C GLY A 76 -0.31 -6.43 34.61
N GLY A 77 0.75 -7.24 34.63
CA GLY A 77 1.32 -7.80 35.86
C GLY A 77 0.53 -8.98 36.45
N VAL A 78 -0.48 -9.50 35.76
CA VAL A 78 -1.20 -10.72 36.17
C VAL A 78 -0.32 -11.95 35.94
N ALA A 79 -0.17 -12.78 36.97
CA ALA A 79 0.56 -14.04 36.85
C ALA A 79 -0.27 -15.08 36.08
N VAL A 80 0.20 -15.47 34.90
CA VAL A 80 -0.48 -16.44 34.03
C VAL A 80 -0.03 -17.86 34.36
N SER A 81 -0.97 -18.74 34.71
CA SER A 81 -0.69 -20.14 35.03
C SER A 81 -0.20 -20.96 33.82
N ASP A 82 0.65 -21.97 34.07
CA ASP A 82 1.18 -22.86 33.03
C ASP A 82 0.08 -23.59 32.25
N ALA A 83 -1.03 -23.91 32.91
CA ALA A 83 -2.20 -24.52 32.28
C ALA A 83 -2.80 -23.63 31.19
N LEU A 84 -2.94 -22.33 31.46
CA LEU A 84 -3.45 -21.37 30.48
C LEU A 84 -2.43 -21.10 29.37
N ARG A 85 -1.13 -20.96 29.72
CA ARG A 85 -0.03 -20.82 28.74
C ARG A 85 -0.05 -21.98 27.74
N LEU A 86 -0.10 -23.22 28.22
CA LEU A 86 -0.14 -24.42 27.38
C LEU A 86 -1.40 -24.49 26.52
N ALA A 87 -2.56 -24.15 27.08
CA ALA A 87 -3.82 -24.15 26.34
C ALA A 87 -3.79 -23.15 25.17
N VAL A 88 -3.28 -21.93 25.40
CA VAL A 88 -3.16 -20.89 24.37
C VAL A 88 -2.12 -21.26 23.33
N MET A 89 -0.95 -21.77 23.74
CA MET A 89 0.11 -22.18 22.80
C MET A 89 -0.32 -23.32 21.86
N ARG A 90 -1.28 -24.15 22.29
CA ARG A 90 -1.92 -25.16 21.44
C ARG A 90 -2.95 -24.62 20.46
N VAL A 91 -3.43 -23.39 20.66
CA VAL A 91 -4.41 -22.74 19.79
C VAL A 91 -3.70 -21.94 18.70
N ILE A 92 -2.60 -21.26 19.03
CA ILE A 92 -1.80 -20.48 18.06
C ILE A 92 -0.82 -21.35 17.24
N THR A 93 -1.06 -22.66 17.18
CA THR A 93 -0.14 -23.68 16.63
C THR A 93 0.26 -23.43 15.18
N ALA A 94 1.56 -23.17 15.00
CA ALA A 94 2.49 -23.94 14.19
C ALA A 94 2.03 -24.41 12.79
N GLU A 95 1.74 -23.47 11.88
CA GLU A 95 1.68 -23.80 10.46
C GLU A 95 3.10 -23.86 9.88
N PRO A 96 3.48 -24.93 9.16
CA PRO A 96 4.70 -24.92 8.36
C PRO A 96 4.51 -23.89 7.24
N ARG A 97 5.25 -22.77 7.31
CA ARG A 97 5.28 -21.82 6.20
C ARG A 97 6.51 -22.04 5.34
N GLU A 98 6.30 -22.04 4.04
CA GLU A 98 7.39 -21.92 3.09
C GLU A 98 7.96 -20.51 3.19
N ARG A 99 9.29 -20.43 3.26
CA ARG A 99 9.99 -19.15 3.27
C ARG A 99 9.79 -18.52 1.90
N LYS A 100 9.29 -17.29 1.86
CA LYS A 100 9.22 -16.54 0.61
C LYS A 100 10.64 -16.31 0.07
N PRO A 101 10.86 -16.40 -1.26
CA PRO A 101 12.15 -16.10 -1.85
C PRO A 101 12.49 -14.61 -1.66
N ALA A 102 13.78 -14.29 -1.79
CA ALA A 102 14.21 -12.90 -1.87
C ALA A 102 13.57 -12.18 -3.08
N PRO A 103 13.41 -10.85 -3.04
CA PRO A 103 12.86 -10.11 -4.15
C PRO A 103 13.77 -10.19 -5.38
N ASN A 104 13.14 -10.39 -6.55
CA ASN A 104 13.83 -10.27 -7.84
C ASN A 104 14.10 -8.81 -8.17
N PRO A 105 15.16 -8.50 -8.95
CA PRO A 105 15.40 -7.17 -9.50
C PRO A 105 14.20 -6.57 -10.21
N LEU A 106 14.11 -5.24 -10.11
CA LEU A 106 13.22 -4.45 -10.94
C LEU A 106 13.68 -4.49 -12.39
N SER A 107 12.72 -4.50 -13.30
CA SER A 107 13.03 -4.38 -14.72
C SER A 107 13.72 -3.03 -15.01
N PRO A 108 14.61 -2.94 -16.02
CA PRO A 108 15.30 -1.70 -16.36
C PRO A 108 14.36 -0.51 -16.56
N ARG A 109 13.18 -0.76 -17.11
CA ARG A 109 12.15 0.25 -17.33
C ARG A 109 11.56 0.78 -16.02
N VAL A 110 11.35 -0.07 -15.02
CA VAL A 110 10.90 0.34 -13.69
C VAL A 110 11.98 1.19 -13.02
N VAL A 111 13.24 0.74 -13.09
CA VAL A 111 14.41 1.46 -12.56
C VAL A 111 14.53 2.88 -13.13
N GLU A 112 14.47 3.01 -14.46
CA GLU A 112 14.54 4.31 -15.14
C GLU A 112 13.42 5.26 -14.70
N ASN A 113 12.21 4.71 -14.52
CA ASN A 113 11.04 5.51 -14.17
C ASN A 113 10.95 5.91 -12.69
N LEU A 114 11.59 5.16 -11.79
CA LEU A 114 11.69 5.50 -10.37
C LEU A 114 12.60 6.71 -10.14
N GLY A 115 13.73 6.79 -10.87
CA GLY A 115 14.72 7.84 -10.66
C GLY A 115 15.31 7.82 -9.24
N LEU A 116 15.54 9.01 -8.66
CA LEU A 116 15.86 9.13 -7.23
C LEU A 116 14.57 9.05 -6.41
N TYR A 117 14.60 8.22 -5.36
CA TYR A 117 13.43 7.99 -4.53
C TYR A 117 13.77 7.87 -3.04
N VAL A 118 12.77 8.11 -2.19
CA VAL A 118 12.78 7.79 -0.76
C VAL A 118 11.89 6.57 -0.55
N TYR A 119 12.36 5.60 0.21
CA TYR A 119 11.66 4.36 0.48
C TYR A 119 11.61 4.01 1.96
N ALA A 120 10.67 3.14 2.30
CA ALA A 120 10.47 2.58 3.63
C ALA A 120 10.38 1.05 3.54
N LEU A 121 11.00 0.36 4.49
CA LEU A 121 10.80 -1.06 4.74
C LEU A 121 9.84 -1.23 5.91
N ARG A 122 8.80 -2.04 5.70
CA ARG A 122 7.74 -2.24 6.68
C ARG A 122 7.58 -3.72 7.02
N ASP A 123 7.39 -3.98 8.31
CA ASP A 123 7.09 -5.30 8.80
C ASP A 123 5.59 -5.59 8.59
N PRO A 124 5.21 -6.58 7.78
CA PRO A 124 3.80 -6.87 7.51
C PRO A 124 3.06 -7.42 8.74
N ARG A 125 3.76 -7.92 9.75
CA ARG A 125 3.17 -8.56 10.95
C ARG A 125 2.54 -7.53 11.90
N ASP A 126 3.13 -6.34 12.00
CA ASP A 126 2.70 -5.29 12.94
C ASP A 126 2.49 -3.92 12.27
N ARG A 127 2.70 -3.85 10.96
CA ARG A 127 2.61 -2.65 10.11
C ARG A 127 3.64 -1.57 10.43
N SER A 128 4.65 -1.84 11.25
CA SER A 128 5.66 -0.85 11.62
C SER A 128 6.65 -0.61 10.49
N ILE A 129 7.00 0.66 10.28
CA ILE A 129 8.13 1.05 9.43
C ILE A 129 9.38 0.93 10.30
N PHE A 130 10.33 0.09 9.90
CA PHE A 130 11.56 -0.16 10.66
C PHE A 130 12.82 0.38 10.00
N TYR A 131 12.73 0.80 8.73
CA TYR A 131 13.83 1.45 8.01
C TYR A 131 13.28 2.44 6.98
N VAL A 132 13.98 3.57 6.82
CA VAL A 132 13.71 4.57 5.78
C VAL A 132 15.04 4.99 5.17
N GLY A 133 15.12 5.06 3.84
CA GLY A 133 16.34 5.44 3.14
C GLY A 133 16.08 6.12 1.81
N ALA A 134 17.14 6.61 1.19
CA ALA A 134 17.13 7.11 -0.19
C ALA A 134 17.79 6.09 -1.12
N GLY A 135 17.30 5.99 -2.35
CA GLY A 135 17.77 4.96 -3.28
C GLY A 135 17.56 5.32 -4.75
N ARG A 136 18.27 4.57 -5.59
CA ARG A 136 18.14 4.51 -7.04
C ARG A 136 18.16 3.04 -7.47
N GLY A 137 17.49 2.72 -8.58
CA GLY A 137 17.39 1.35 -9.08
C GLY A 137 16.91 0.36 -8.03
N ASN A 138 17.65 -0.72 -7.82
CA ASN A 138 17.29 -1.81 -6.90
C ASN A 138 17.69 -1.57 -5.44
N LYS A 139 18.12 -0.35 -5.06
CA LYS A 139 18.57 -0.06 -3.69
C LYS A 139 17.54 -0.44 -2.62
N ILE A 140 16.24 -0.33 -2.92
CA ILE A 140 15.18 -0.75 -2.01
C ILE A 140 15.27 -2.24 -1.60
N TYR A 141 15.79 -3.11 -2.47
CA TYR A 141 15.97 -4.55 -2.20
C TYR A 141 17.34 -4.90 -1.61
N SER A 142 18.27 -3.95 -1.50
CA SER A 142 19.65 -4.25 -1.06
C SER A 142 19.71 -4.81 0.37
N HIS A 143 18.79 -4.36 1.24
CA HIS A 143 18.73 -4.78 2.64
C HIS A 143 18.28 -6.24 2.76
N ASP A 144 17.30 -6.64 1.94
CA ASP A 144 16.85 -8.02 1.84
C ASP A 144 17.97 -8.91 1.31
N TRP A 145 18.65 -8.52 0.22
CA TRP A 145 19.76 -9.29 -0.32
C TRP A 145 20.92 -9.45 0.67
N ASP A 146 21.27 -8.41 1.43
CA ASP A 146 22.30 -8.50 2.48
C ASP A 146 21.86 -9.41 3.63
N ALA A 147 20.63 -9.24 4.14
CA ALA A 147 20.13 -10.02 5.26
C ALA A 147 19.96 -11.52 4.93
N LEU A 148 19.58 -11.83 3.68
CA LEU A 148 19.32 -13.19 3.20
C LEU A 148 20.56 -13.89 2.62
N GLY A 149 21.70 -13.18 2.51
CA GLY A 149 22.96 -13.74 2.00
C GLY A 149 23.03 -13.82 0.46
N GLU A 150 22.18 -13.07 -0.22
CA GLU A 150 22.12 -12.96 -1.68
C GLU A 150 22.84 -11.70 -2.21
N ALA A 151 23.54 -10.98 -1.34
CA ALA A 151 24.27 -9.73 -1.60
C ALA A 151 25.20 -9.75 -2.83
N GLY A 152 25.62 -10.93 -3.27
CA GLY A 152 26.49 -11.11 -4.43
C GLY A 152 25.80 -11.00 -5.79
N THR A 153 24.48 -10.71 -5.86
CA THR A 153 23.78 -10.84 -7.14
C THR A 153 23.60 -9.56 -7.97
N LEU A 154 23.34 -8.34 -7.45
CA LEU A 154 22.71 -7.34 -8.33
C LEU A 154 23.05 -5.86 -8.07
N ASP A 155 23.11 -5.09 -9.17
CA ASP A 155 23.36 -3.64 -9.27
C ASP A 155 22.50 -2.83 -8.28
N SER A 156 23.12 -2.40 -7.17
CA SER A 156 22.57 -1.38 -6.27
C SER A 156 23.48 -0.16 -6.26
N GLU A 157 22.96 0.99 -6.67
CA GLU A 157 23.70 2.25 -6.55
C GLU A 157 23.75 2.69 -5.08
N ALA A 158 24.94 3.05 -4.59
CA ALA A 158 25.09 3.65 -3.28
C ALA A 158 24.53 5.09 -3.31
N VAL A 159 23.50 5.33 -2.50
CA VAL A 159 22.89 6.65 -2.33
C VAL A 159 22.83 6.94 -0.84
N GLY A 160 23.35 8.10 -0.44
CA GLY A 160 23.45 8.50 0.96
C GLY A 160 24.69 7.96 1.68
N ASP A 161 24.75 8.24 2.98
CA ASP A 161 25.82 7.78 3.85
C ASP A 161 25.65 6.31 4.23
N PRO A 162 26.75 5.57 4.47
CA PRO A 162 26.66 4.20 4.95
C PRO A 162 26.01 4.13 6.34
N ASP A 163 25.23 3.08 6.57
CA ASP A 163 24.66 2.82 7.89
C ASP A 163 25.74 2.55 8.93
N ARG A 164 25.49 2.98 10.17
CA ARG A 164 26.31 2.56 11.31
C ARG A 164 26.14 1.05 11.57
N ASP A 165 27.19 0.38 12.03
CA ASP A 165 27.19 -1.07 12.26
C ASP A 165 26.03 -1.56 13.14
N GLU A 166 25.69 -0.82 14.20
CA GLU A 166 24.57 -1.14 15.10
C GLU A 166 23.21 -1.08 14.39
N ALA A 167 23.00 -0.05 13.56
CA ALA A 167 21.77 0.09 12.78
C ALA A 167 21.67 -1.04 11.75
N ARG A 168 22.80 -1.38 11.12
CA ARG A 168 22.92 -2.52 10.19
C ARG A 168 22.55 -3.84 10.85
N ALA A 169 23.10 -4.13 12.01
CA ALA A 169 22.76 -5.35 12.75
C ALA A 169 21.26 -5.42 13.10
N ALA A 170 20.66 -4.30 13.51
CA ALA A 170 19.25 -4.23 13.89
C ALA A 170 18.30 -4.51 12.71
N TRP A 171 18.50 -3.86 11.57
CA TRP A 171 17.63 -4.12 10.41
C TRP A 171 17.89 -5.50 9.80
N ILE A 172 19.11 -6.04 9.81
CA ILE A 172 19.39 -7.42 9.36
C ILE A 172 18.59 -8.42 10.17
N GLN A 173 18.61 -8.27 11.50
CA GLN A 173 17.88 -9.16 12.40
C GLN A 173 16.37 -9.06 12.15
N ARG A 174 15.84 -7.84 12.01
CA ARG A 174 14.42 -7.59 11.74
C ARG A 174 13.95 -8.28 10.45
N ILE A 175 14.72 -8.18 9.36
CA ILE A 175 14.41 -8.83 8.08
C ILE A 175 14.44 -10.34 8.23
N ARG A 176 15.47 -10.90 8.87
CA ARG A 176 15.56 -12.36 9.12
C ARG A 176 14.36 -12.87 9.91
N ASP A 177 13.90 -12.13 10.92
CA ASP A 177 12.74 -12.50 11.71
C ASP A 177 11.44 -12.48 10.90
N ILE A 178 11.28 -11.52 9.97
CA ILE A 178 10.14 -11.44 9.05
C ILE A 178 10.09 -12.68 8.14
N TYR A 179 11.23 -13.02 7.52
CA TYR A 179 11.31 -14.19 6.64
C TYR A 179 11.22 -15.52 7.39
N ALA A 180 11.78 -15.61 8.60
CA ALA A 180 11.62 -16.77 9.48
C ALA A 180 10.16 -16.98 9.87
N ALA A 181 9.38 -15.90 9.99
CA ALA A 181 7.94 -15.93 10.22
C ALA A 181 7.11 -16.29 8.97
N GLY A 182 7.74 -16.57 7.82
CA GLY A 182 7.07 -16.92 6.56
C GLY A 182 6.52 -15.72 5.78
N HIS A 183 6.90 -14.50 6.18
CA HIS A 183 6.50 -13.26 5.50
C HIS A 183 7.64 -12.74 4.61
N SER A 184 7.35 -11.73 3.80
CA SER A 184 8.34 -10.94 3.05
C SER A 184 8.27 -9.50 3.55
N VAL A 185 9.37 -8.75 3.45
CA VAL A 185 9.37 -7.33 3.79
C VAL A 185 8.46 -6.57 2.82
N ASP A 186 7.64 -5.66 3.33
CA ASP A 186 6.88 -4.73 2.50
C ASP A 186 7.83 -3.61 2.03
N HIS A 187 8.00 -3.48 0.72
CA HIS A 187 8.85 -2.47 0.10
C HIS A 187 7.98 -1.31 -0.40
N ILE A 188 8.08 -0.15 0.27
CA ILE A 188 7.22 0.99 -0.04
C ILE A 188 8.07 2.15 -0.54
N VAL A 189 7.75 2.67 -1.71
CA VAL A 189 8.34 3.91 -2.21
C VAL A 189 7.48 5.05 -1.71
N LEU A 190 8.03 5.88 -0.80
CA LEU A 190 7.32 7.01 -0.22
C LEU A 190 7.16 8.15 -1.23
N ARG A 191 8.24 8.44 -1.96
CA ARG A 191 8.29 9.44 -3.03
C ARG A 191 9.33 9.01 -4.07
N HIS A 192 9.04 9.24 -5.34
CA HIS A 192 9.95 8.93 -6.46
C HIS A 192 10.06 10.10 -7.44
N ARG A 193 11.02 10.03 -8.36
CA ARG A 193 11.37 11.12 -9.29
C ARG A 193 11.67 12.42 -8.54
N ILE A 194 12.45 12.30 -7.47
CA ILE A 194 12.90 13.45 -6.72
C ILE A 194 13.96 14.16 -7.56
N GLU A 195 13.62 15.37 -7.97
CA GLU A 195 14.52 16.28 -8.70
C GLU A 195 15.20 17.23 -7.71
N THR A 196 16.28 17.86 -8.14
CA THR A 196 16.93 18.89 -7.35
C THR A 196 15.95 20.05 -7.10
N ALA A 197 15.70 20.36 -5.83
CA ALA A 197 14.84 21.46 -5.46
C ALA A 197 15.42 22.78 -5.98
N HIS A 198 14.56 23.63 -6.54
CA HIS A 198 14.97 24.93 -7.09
C HIS A 198 15.16 25.99 -5.99
N ASP A 199 14.47 25.82 -4.85
CA ASP A 199 14.56 26.69 -3.68
C ASP A 199 14.27 25.89 -2.38
N ALA A 200 14.58 26.51 -1.24
CA ALA A 200 14.37 25.92 0.08
C ALA A 200 12.88 25.65 0.41
N ALA A 201 11.96 26.40 -0.20
CA ALA A 201 10.54 26.19 0.01
C ALA A 201 10.04 24.94 -0.73
N ALA A 202 10.60 24.65 -1.91
CA ALA A 202 10.32 23.44 -2.68
C ALA A 202 10.86 22.20 -1.95
N GLU A 203 12.07 22.30 -1.39
CA GLU A 203 12.64 21.24 -0.56
C GLU A 203 11.76 20.96 0.67
N ALA A 204 11.35 22.01 1.40
CA ALA A 204 10.46 21.87 2.55
C ALA A 204 9.11 21.24 2.17
N ARG A 205 8.55 21.58 1.01
CA ARG A 205 7.31 20.95 0.50
C ARG A 205 7.49 19.46 0.24
N GLU A 206 8.54 19.06 -0.46
CA GLU A 206 8.81 17.64 -0.73
C GLU A 206 9.02 16.85 0.58
N ALA A 207 9.72 17.43 1.56
CA ALA A 207 9.86 16.82 2.88
C ALA A 207 8.50 16.64 3.59
N VAL A 208 7.63 17.64 3.55
CA VAL A 208 6.26 17.56 4.10
C VAL A 208 5.47 16.43 3.44
N HIS A 209 5.58 16.27 2.12
CA HIS A 209 4.91 15.20 1.38
C HIS A 209 5.42 13.80 1.78
N VAL A 210 6.74 13.62 1.91
CA VAL A 210 7.35 12.36 2.38
C VAL A 210 6.84 12.00 3.79
N VAL A 211 6.85 12.97 4.72
CA VAL A 211 6.40 12.75 6.10
C VAL A 211 4.91 12.42 6.14
N THR A 212 4.10 13.15 5.37
CA THR A 212 2.65 12.92 5.31
C THR A 212 2.32 11.52 4.79
N ASP A 213 3.04 11.07 3.76
CA ASP A 213 2.84 9.73 3.19
C ASP A 213 3.30 8.63 4.15
N ALA A 214 4.44 8.79 4.82
CA ALA A 214 4.90 7.84 5.84
C ALA A 214 3.89 7.71 6.99
N LEU A 215 3.36 8.83 7.49
CA LEU A 215 2.34 8.82 8.53
C LEU A 215 1.03 8.20 8.05
N ARG A 216 0.63 8.44 6.80
CA ARG A 216 -0.55 7.79 6.20
C ARG A 216 -0.45 6.26 6.23
N LEU A 217 0.75 5.69 6.05
CA LEU A 217 0.94 4.22 6.11
C LEU A 217 0.74 3.65 7.51
N LEU A 218 1.04 4.46 8.55
CA LEU A 218 0.90 4.10 9.95
C LEU A 218 -0.53 4.29 10.49
N GLU A 219 -1.38 5.04 9.79
CA GLU A 219 -2.79 5.21 10.15
C GLU A 219 -3.53 3.86 10.10
N ARG A 220 -4.01 3.40 11.26
CA ARG A 220 -4.74 2.13 11.38
C ARG A 220 -6.23 2.24 11.05
N ARG A 221 -6.81 3.45 11.09
CA ARG A 221 -8.26 3.67 10.99
C ARG A 221 -8.60 4.65 9.86
N SER A 222 -8.87 4.12 8.67
CA SER A 222 -9.22 4.93 7.49
C SER A 222 -10.46 5.82 7.67
N THR A 223 -11.36 5.49 8.61
CA THR A 223 -12.60 6.25 8.87
C THR A 223 -12.42 7.42 9.82
N ARG A 224 -11.30 7.51 10.54
CA ARG A 224 -10.95 8.61 11.45
C ARG A 224 -9.44 8.86 11.39
N PRO A 225 -8.95 9.45 10.30
CA PRO A 225 -7.53 9.79 10.21
C PRO A 225 -7.15 10.78 11.32
N VAL A 226 -6.00 10.57 11.95
CA VAL A 226 -5.44 11.51 12.93
C VAL A 226 -4.92 12.76 12.22
N LEU A 227 -4.28 12.56 11.07
CA LEU A 227 -3.84 13.67 10.22
C LEU A 227 -5.01 14.25 9.41
N THR A 228 -5.31 15.53 9.64
CA THR A 228 -6.40 16.25 8.97
C THR A 228 -6.02 16.75 7.57
N ASN A 229 -4.71 16.82 7.26
CA ASN A 229 -4.18 17.26 5.98
C ASN A 229 -3.88 16.10 5.00
N LEU A 230 -4.40 14.89 5.25
CA LEU A 230 -4.20 13.73 4.37
C LEU A 230 -4.89 13.86 3.01
N ALA A 231 -5.78 14.84 2.79
CA ALA A 231 -6.52 14.97 1.54
C ALA A 231 -5.62 15.23 0.32
N GLY A 232 -4.41 15.77 0.52
CA GLY A 232 -3.39 15.98 -0.53
C GLY A 232 -3.82 16.91 -1.68
N GLU A 233 -2.85 17.46 -2.39
CA GLU A 233 -3.09 18.18 -3.65
C GLU A 233 -3.16 17.18 -4.82
N PRO A 234 -3.84 17.46 -5.95
CA PRO A 234 -3.91 16.55 -7.10
C PRO A 234 -2.53 16.14 -7.66
N ALA A 235 -1.54 17.03 -7.55
CA ALA A 235 -0.14 16.73 -7.90
C ALA A 235 0.52 15.73 -6.95
N ASP A 236 0.04 15.63 -5.70
CA ASP A 236 0.53 14.65 -4.73
C ASP A 236 0.13 13.25 -5.14
N LEU A 237 -1.00 13.11 -5.83
CA LEU A 237 -1.58 11.81 -6.14
C LEU A 237 -0.70 10.93 -7.03
N GLU A 238 0.18 11.53 -7.87
CA GLU A 238 1.07 10.82 -8.81
C GLU A 238 2.35 10.27 -8.18
N ARG A 239 2.74 10.84 -7.03
CA ARG A 239 3.97 10.49 -6.31
C ARG A 239 3.67 9.95 -4.91
N ARG A 240 2.42 9.56 -4.65
CA ARG A 240 1.99 9.01 -3.36
C ARG A 240 2.79 7.76 -3.01
N ALA A 241 2.93 7.52 -1.71
CA ALA A 241 3.44 6.24 -1.21
C ALA A 241 2.69 5.06 -1.82
N MET A 242 3.44 4.13 -2.40
CA MET A 242 2.94 2.95 -3.10
C MET A 242 3.91 1.79 -2.92
N SER A 243 3.42 0.55 -2.96
CA SER A 243 4.33 -0.60 -2.95
C SER A 243 5.18 -0.63 -4.23
N VAL A 244 6.40 -1.16 -4.14
CA VAL A 244 7.25 -1.32 -5.33
C VAL A 244 6.60 -2.22 -6.36
N GLU A 245 5.84 -3.23 -5.92
CA GLU A 245 5.14 -4.17 -6.78
C GLU A 245 4.08 -3.46 -7.61
N GLU A 246 3.30 -2.55 -7.00
CA GLU A 246 2.32 -1.73 -7.72
C GLU A 246 2.99 -0.75 -8.69
N LEU A 247 4.08 -0.10 -8.29
CA LEU A 247 4.89 0.74 -9.19
C LEU A 247 5.49 -0.07 -10.33
N ALA A 248 5.92 -1.30 -10.05
CA ALA A 248 6.45 -2.22 -11.05
C ALA A 248 5.37 -2.59 -12.08
N VAL A 249 4.14 -2.85 -11.65
CA VAL A 249 3.00 -3.04 -12.56
C VAL A 249 2.76 -1.79 -13.40
N GLN A 250 2.73 -0.62 -12.77
CA GLN A 250 2.49 0.67 -13.44
C GLN A 250 3.57 1.01 -14.48
N TYR A 251 4.84 0.76 -14.18
CA TYR A 251 5.95 1.04 -15.09
C TYR A 251 6.21 -0.09 -16.10
N SER A 252 5.75 -1.31 -15.82
CA SER A 252 5.74 -2.42 -16.78
C SER A 252 4.69 -2.22 -17.87
N ALA A 253 3.61 -1.49 -17.59
CA ALA A 253 2.56 -1.17 -18.56
C ALA A 253 3.11 -0.55 -19.85
N LEU A 254 2.85 -1.14 -21.01
CA LEU A 254 3.34 -0.64 -22.30
C LEU A 254 2.87 0.81 -22.52
N PRO A 255 3.69 1.69 -23.14
CA PRO A 255 3.22 3.03 -23.48
C PRO A 255 1.95 2.94 -24.32
N ALA A 256 0.96 3.78 -24.01
CA ALA A 256 -0.28 3.82 -24.77
C ALA A 256 0.02 4.04 -26.25
N PRO A 257 -0.63 3.32 -27.19
CA PRO A 257 -0.54 3.63 -28.61
C PRO A 257 -0.99 5.07 -28.90
N GLU A 258 -0.97 5.48 -30.17
CA GLU A 258 -1.42 6.83 -30.52
C GLU A 258 -2.84 7.08 -30.01
N LEU A 259 -2.98 8.11 -29.16
CA LEU A 259 -4.26 8.44 -28.55
C LEU A 259 -5.18 9.06 -29.61
N PRO A 260 -6.50 8.76 -29.60
CA PRO A 260 -7.45 9.26 -30.57
C PRO A 260 -7.50 10.80 -30.60
N VAL A 261 -7.73 11.32 -31.81
CA VAL A 261 -8.00 12.73 -32.10
C VAL A 261 -9.16 12.78 -33.11
N PRO A 262 -10.31 13.39 -32.78
CA PRO A 262 -10.61 14.05 -31.51
C PRO A 262 -10.79 13.05 -30.34
N GLY A 263 -10.43 13.46 -29.13
CA GLY A 263 -10.60 12.68 -27.90
C GLY A 263 -10.42 13.53 -26.64
N ALA A 264 -10.75 12.98 -25.49
CA ALA A 264 -10.50 13.57 -24.18
C ALA A 264 -9.86 12.53 -23.24
N LEU A 265 -9.04 13.01 -22.31
CA LEU A 265 -8.54 12.21 -21.19
C LEU A 265 -9.09 12.80 -19.90
N VAL A 266 -9.51 11.91 -19.00
CA VAL A 266 -10.02 12.27 -17.68
C VAL A 266 -9.27 11.51 -16.60
N ARG A 267 -8.71 12.27 -15.66
CA ARG A 267 -8.02 11.72 -14.50
C ARG A 267 -9.02 11.40 -13.41
N VAL A 268 -9.17 10.11 -13.09
CA VAL A 268 -10.11 9.62 -12.09
C VAL A 268 -9.36 8.79 -11.05
N PRO A 269 -8.85 9.39 -9.96
CA PRO A 269 -8.01 8.68 -8.99
C PRO A 269 -8.67 7.45 -8.37
N ALA A 270 -10.00 7.47 -8.17
CA ALA A 270 -10.74 6.34 -7.63
C ALA A 270 -10.62 5.07 -8.50
N ALA A 271 -10.49 5.23 -9.83
CA ALA A 271 -10.38 4.10 -10.77
C ALA A 271 -9.04 3.32 -10.66
N ALA A 272 -8.14 3.71 -9.74
CA ALA A 272 -6.98 2.93 -9.38
C ALA A 272 -7.33 1.70 -8.51
N ASP A 273 -8.44 1.75 -7.79
CA ASP A 273 -8.87 0.68 -6.89
C ASP A 273 -9.44 -0.51 -7.70
N PRO A 274 -8.80 -1.69 -7.65
CA PRO A 274 -9.23 -2.86 -8.41
C PRO A 274 -10.54 -3.48 -7.89
N SER A 275 -11.03 -3.07 -6.72
CA SER A 275 -12.30 -3.54 -6.15
C SER A 275 -13.53 -2.84 -6.74
N LEU A 276 -13.35 -1.71 -7.43
CA LEU A 276 -14.45 -0.97 -8.05
C LEU A 276 -15.03 -1.73 -9.26
N SER A 277 -16.36 -1.70 -9.37
CA SER A 277 -17.03 -2.23 -10.55
C SER A 277 -16.87 -1.30 -11.75
N ALA A 278 -17.12 -1.81 -12.96
CA ALA A 278 -17.11 -1.00 -14.18
C ALA A 278 -18.13 0.15 -14.12
N GLU A 279 -19.25 -0.04 -13.41
CA GLU A 279 -20.27 0.98 -13.20
C GLU A 279 -19.76 2.09 -12.27
N ASP A 280 -19.08 1.74 -11.18
CA ASP A 280 -18.48 2.72 -10.26
C ASP A 280 -17.43 3.58 -10.96
N VAL A 281 -16.61 2.96 -11.82
CA VAL A 281 -15.63 3.66 -12.65
C VAL A 281 -16.32 4.62 -13.62
N TYR A 282 -17.41 4.21 -14.27
CA TYR A 282 -18.19 5.07 -15.16
C TYR A 282 -18.82 6.26 -14.40
N GLU A 283 -19.41 6.00 -13.24
CA GLU A 283 -20.02 7.00 -12.38
C GLU A 283 -19.02 8.04 -11.86
N ALA A 284 -17.80 7.61 -11.54
CA ALA A 284 -16.70 8.51 -11.19
C ALA A 284 -16.16 9.28 -12.41
N ALA A 285 -16.15 8.64 -13.58
CA ALA A 285 -15.60 9.22 -14.80
C ALA A 285 -16.51 10.21 -15.50
N ARG A 286 -17.83 10.13 -15.32
CA ARG A 286 -18.79 10.95 -16.09
C ARG A 286 -18.74 12.45 -15.79
N GLY A 287 -18.16 12.89 -14.68
CA GLY A 287 -17.93 14.31 -14.36
C GLY A 287 -18.32 14.68 -12.93
N PRO A 288 -18.17 15.96 -12.54
CA PRO A 288 -18.20 17.14 -13.42
C PRO A 288 -16.86 17.51 -14.10
N TRP A 289 -16.90 17.83 -15.40
CA TRP A 289 -15.74 18.29 -16.19
C TRP A 289 -15.99 19.64 -16.85
N ARG A 290 -14.93 20.46 -16.99
CA ARG A 290 -14.98 21.72 -17.77
C ARG A 290 -14.88 21.47 -19.28
N ALA A 291 -15.83 20.70 -19.82
CA ALA A 291 -15.89 20.36 -21.23
C ALA A 291 -16.41 21.55 -22.07
N GLY A 292 -15.51 22.22 -22.78
CA GLY A 292 -15.85 23.33 -23.68
C GLY A 292 -16.73 22.88 -24.86
N ALA A 293 -17.38 23.85 -25.53
CA ALA A 293 -18.28 23.57 -26.66
C ALA A 293 -17.59 22.76 -27.79
N ALA A 294 -16.30 23.01 -28.02
CA ALA A 294 -15.53 22.32 -29.05
C ALA A 294 -15.41 20.80 -28.80
N ALA A 295 -15.30 20.37 -27.53
CA ALA A 295 -15.31 18.95 -27.17
C ALA A 295 -16.75 18.39 -27.18
N ARG A 296 -17.71 19.14 -26.63
CA ARG A 296 -19.12 18.70 -26.54
C ARG A 296 -19.81 18.53 -27.88
N ASN A 297 -19.38 19.28 -28.90
CA ASN A 297 -19.92 19.22 -30.24
C ASN A 297 -19.33 18.08 -31.09
N VAL A 298 -18.33 17.35 -30.57
CA VAL A 298 -17.83 16.13 -31.22
C VAL A 298 -18.78 14.99 -30.89
N ALA A 299 -19.44 14.45 -31.91
CA ALA A 299 -20.25 13.25 -31.76
C ALA A 299 -19.38 12.08 -31.28
N ASP A 300 -19.90 11.34 -30.30
CA ASP A 300 -19.27 10.12 -29.78
C ASP A 300 -17.82 10.29 -29.33
N LEU A 301 -17.49 11.47 -28.77
CA LEU A 301 -16.13 11.80 -28.35
C LEU A 301 -15.56 10.68 -27.44
N PRO A 302 -14.43 10.06 -27.82
CA PRO A 302 -13.73 9.12 -26.94
C PRO A 302 -13.24 9.82 -25.68
N VAL A 303 -13.61 9.29 -24.52
CA VAL A 303 -13.19 9.73 -23.19
C VAL A 303 -12.37 8.62 -22.56
N ILE A 304 -11.06 8.85 -22.45
CA ILE A 304 -10.09 7.91 -21.90
C ILE A 304 -9.92 8.19 -20.42
N VAL A 305 -10.33 7.23 -19.59
CA VAL A 305 -10.23 7.32 -18.14
C VAL A 305 -8.88 6.75 -17.72
N PHE A 306 -8.12 7.52 -16.96
CA PHE A 306 -6.85 7.06 -16.43
C PHE A 306 -6.70 7.37 -14.94
N ALA A 307 -5.99 6.47 -14.25
CA ALA A 307 -5.57 6.61 -12.86
C ALA A 307 -4.13 6.11 -12.77
N ASP A 308 -3.28 6.82 -12.03
CA ASP A 308 -1.85 6.52 -11.92
C ASP A 308 -1.19 6.35 -13.29
N ASN A 309 -1.50 7.23 -14.24
CA ASN A 309 -0.98 7.16 -15.61
C ASN A 309 -1.31 5.86 -16.37
N ILE A 310 -2.21 5.01 -15.88
CA ILE A 310 -2.69 3.81 -16.56
C ILE A 310 -4.12 4.05 -17.04
N VAL A 311 -4.40 3.73 -18.29
CA VAL A 311 -5.76 3.76 -18.82
C VAL A 311 -6.57 2.64 -18.16
N ARG A 312 -7.67 3.00 -17.51
CA ARG A 312 -8.55 2.10 -16.76
C ARG A 312 -9.82 1.74 -17.51
N ALA A 313 -10.35 2.69 -18.29
CA ALA A 313 -11.55 2.49 -19.10
C ALA A 313 -11.58 3.49 -20.26
N VAL A 314 -12.39 3.20 -21.28
CA VAL A 314 -12.66 4.14 -22.38
C VAL A 314 -14.16 4.18 -22.64
N PHE A 315 -14.72 5.38 -22.72
CA PHE A 315 -16.14 5.61 -23.00
C PHE A 315 -16.34 6.47 -24.24
N ARG A 316 -17.49 6.35 -24.90
CA ARG A 316 -17.95 7.30 -25.91
C ARG A 316 -19.00 8.22 -25.32
N ALA A 317 -18.70 9.51 -25.24
CA ALA A 317 -19.66 10.51 -24.78
C ALA A 317 -20.73 10.75 -25.86
N ARG A 318 -21.97 10.29 -25.61
CA ARG A 318 -23.13 10.46 -26.49
C ARG A 318 -23.82 11.80 -26.28
N SER A 319 -23.88 12.27 -25.04
CA SER A 319 -24.50 13.54 -24.68
C SER A 319 -23.82 14.18 -23.47
N TRP A 320 -24.09 15.47 -23.26
CA TRP A 320 -23.52 16.27 -22.18
C TRP A 320 -24.62 17.02 -21.45
N ASN A 321 -24.65 16.87 -20.13
CA ASN A 321 -25.60 17.54 -19.25
C ASN A 321 -24.84 18.54 -18.38
N GLN A 322 -25.32 19.78 -18.31
CA GLN A 322 -24.71 20.79 -17.45
C GLN A 322 -24.95 20.44 -15.98
N VAL A 323 -23.93 20.64 -15.14
CA VAL A 323 -23.98 20.40 -13.70
C VAL A 323 -23.54 21.68 -12.98
N GLY A 324 -24.27 22.07 -11.93
CA GLY A 324 -23.97 23.27 -11.15
C GLY A 324 -24.44 24.57 -11.81
N ALA A 325 -23.86 25.69 -11.40
CA ALA A 325 -24.24 27.00 -11.94
C ALA A 325 -23.72 27.17 -13.38
N VAL A 326 -24.45 27.95 -14.19
CA VAL A 326 -24.08 28.14 -15.60
C VAL A 326 -22.67 28.73 -15.77
N ALA A 327 -22.26 29.57 -14.81
CA ALA A 327 -20.94 30.18 -14.76
C ALA A 327 -19.79 29.17 -14.59
N ASP A 328 -20.03 28.01 -13.98
CA ASP A 328 -18.99 27.03 -13.67
C ASP A 328 -18.57 26.21 -14.90
N GLN A 329 -19.41 26.20 -15.95
CA GLN A 329 -19.23 25.46 -17.20
C GLN A 329 -18.84 24.00 -16.99
N GLN A 330 -19.40 23.38 -15.95
CA GLN A 330 -19.20 21.97 -15.66
C GLN A 330 -20.26 21.11 -16.33
N PHE A 331 -19.83 20.02 -16.93
CA PHE A 331 -20.69 19.09 -17.65
C PHE A 331 -20.38 17.66 -17.24
N ARG A 332 -21.43 16.86 -17.23
CA ARG A 332 -21.39 15.41 -17.08
C ARG A 332 -21.76 14.76 -18.39
N PHE A 333 -20.94 13.84 -18.89
CA PHE A 333 -21.31 13.10 -20.08
C PHE A 333 -22.24 11.93 -19.75
N THR A 334 -23.00 11.49 -20.74
CA THR A 334 -23.70 10.21 -20.74
C THR A 334 -23.25 9.45 -21.97
N GLY A 335 -22.86 8.20 -21.79
CA GLY A 335 -22.18 7.43 -22.80
C GLY A 335 -22.17 5.95 -22.48
N GLU A 336 -21.45 5.22 -23.32
CA GLU A 336 -21.26 3.76 -23.18
C GLU A 336 -19.78 3.41 -23.36
N ARG A 337 -19.41 2.19 -23.00
CA ARG A 337 -18.02 1.72 -23.12
C ARG A 337 -17.62 1.57 -24.58
N ASP A 338 -16.40 1.99 -24.89
CA ASP A 338 -15.78 1.75 -26.19
C ASP A 338 -14.92 0.49 -26.13
N VAL A 339 -15.52 -0.66 -26.45
CA VAL A 339 -14.85 -1.97 -26.37
C VAL A 339 -13.61 -2.05 -27.28
N GLU A 340 -13.65 -1.38 -28.43
CA GLU A 340 -12.55 -1.37 -29.40
C GLU A 340 -11.35 -0.60 -28.84
N LEU A 341 -11.56 0.65 -28.41
CA LEU A 341 -10.49 1.45 -27.81
C LEU A 341 -10.03 0.89 -26.46
N GLU A 342 -10.92 0.28 -25.67
CA GLU A 342 -10.51 -0.38 -24.44
C GLU A 342 -9.52 -1.50 -24.69
N SER A 343 -9.76 -2.34 -25.71
CA SER A 343 -8.85 -3.45 -26.05
C SER A 343 -7.44 -2.98 -26.43
N ALA A 344 -7.32 -1.77 -27.00
CA ALA A 344 -6.05 -1.19 -27.42
C ALA A 344 -5.37 -0.35 -26.34
N LEU A 345 -6.14 0.30 -25.45
CA LEU A 345 -5.63 1.31 -24.52
C LEU A 345 -5.62 0.84 -23.06
N VAL A 346 -6.57 0.03 -22.60
CA VAL A 346 -6.65 -0.34 -21.18
C VAL A 346 -5.40 -1.09 -20.74
N GLY A 347 -4.88 -0.74 -19.57
CA GLY A 347 -3.63 -1.29 -19.05
C GLY A 347 -2.37 -0.71 -19.68
N THR A 348 -2.50 0.16 -20.70
CA THR A 348 -1.37 0.91 -21.23
C THR A 348 -1.14 2.21 -20.45
N ARG A 349 0.10 2.71 -20.53
CA ARG A 349 0.56 3.87 -19.81
C ARG A 349 0.41 5.15 -20.63
N VAL A 350 -0.33 6.11 -20.10
CA VAL A 350 -0.48 7.45 -20.64
C VAL A 350 0.30 8.46 -19.80
N THR A 351 1.11 9.30 -20.45
CA THR A 351 1.93 10.33 -19.80
C THR A 351 1.63 11.71 -20.39
N PRO A 352 1.93 12.81 -19.69
CA PRO A 352 1.64 14.16 -20.17
C PRO A 352 2.19 14.41 -21.58
N ASP A 353 3.42 14.00 -21.85
CA ASP A 353 4.09 14.16 -23.13
C ASP A 353 3.34 13.47 -24.28
N ARG A 354 2.80 12.27 -24.06
CA ARG A 354 1.97 11.56 -25.06
C ARG A 354 0.62 12.25 -25.30
N ALA A 355 0.11 12.97 -24.31
CA ALA A 355 -1.06 13.82 -24.48
C ALA A 355 -0.73 15.20 -25.08
N GLY A 356 0.55 15.51 -25.33
CA GLY A 356 1.00 16.82 -25.82
C GLY A 356 1.13 17.88 -24.73
N LEU A 357 1.31 17.47 -23.47
CA LEU A 357 1.39 18.31 -22.28
C LEU A 357 2.77 18.18 -21.61
N LYS A 358 3.16 19.20 -20.83
CA LYS A 358 4.33 19.12 -19.95
C LYS A 358 4.01 18.44 -18.61
N VAL A 359 2.85 18.76 -18.03
CA VAL A 359 2.35 18.23 -16.75
C VAL A 359 0.83 18.07 -16.87
N TRP A 360 0.25 17.12 -16.12
CA TRP A 360 -1.19 16.97 -16.05
C TRP A 360 -1.88 18.17 -15.38
N PRO A 361 -3.00 18.65 -15.91
CA PRO A 361 -3.74 19.72 -15.26
C PRO A 361 -4.37 19.23 -13.95
N ALA A 362 -4.35 20.07 -12.91
CA ALA A 362 -4.91 19.74 -11.58
C ALA A 362 -6.40 19.36 -11.61
N HIS A 363 -7.15 19.91 -12.57
CA HIS A 363 -8.58 19.64 -12.75
C HIS A 363 -8.87 18.35 -13.55
N GLY A 364 -7.85 17.61 -13.97
CA GLY A 364 -7.97 16.26 -14.53
C GLY A 364 -8.54 16.13 -15.94
N TRP A 365 -9.09 17.18 -16.53
CA TRP A 365 -9.65 17.18 -17.89
C TRP A 365 -8.62 17.62 -18.93
N VAL A 366 -8.43 16.81 -19.98
CA VAL A 366 -7.55 17.13 -21.11
C VAL A 366 -8.30 16.88 -22.41
N GLN A 367 -8.41 17.91 -23.25
CA GLN A 367 -9.03 17.81 -24.57
C GLN A 367 -7.97 17.70 -25.67
N ARG A 368 -8.17 16.78 -26.62
CA ARG A 368 -7.33 16.57 -27.80
C ARG A 368 -8.18 16.66 -29.06
N LEU A 369 -8.36 17.88 -29.60
CA LEU A 369 -9.25 18.12 -30.75
C LEU A 369 -8.52 18.21 -32.09
N THR A 370 -7.21 18.45 -32.08
CA THR A 370 -6.38 18.58 -33.29
C THR A 370 -5.00 17.98 -33.08
N MET A 371 -4.42 17.38 -34.12
CA MET A 371 -3.01 16.93 -34.15
C MET A 371 -2.05 18.12 -34.26
N ALA A 372 -2.00 18.99 -33.25
CA ALA A 372 -0.95 20.00 -33.19
C ALA A 372 0.29 19.36 -32.54
N ARG A 373 1.32 19.05 -33.34
CA ARG A 373 2.67 18.74 -32.83
C ARG A 373 3.13 19.94 -31.96
N PRO A 374 3.58 19.75 -30.71
CA PRO A 374 4.17 20.84 -29.96
C PRO A 374 5.42 21.31 -30.73
N HIS A 375 5.48 22.61 -31.00
CA HIS A 375 6.63 23.26 -31.59
C HIS A 375 7.90 22.91 -30.81
N GLY A 376 8.90 22.38 -31.51
CA GLY A 376 10.26 22.34 -30.99
C GLY A 376 10.75 23.77 -30.79
N ARG A 377 11.05 24.13 -29.54
CA ARG A 377 12.05 25.12 -29.15
C ARG A 377 12.65 24.72 -27.82
#